data_AF-F8AIX7-F1
#
_entry.id   AF-F8AIX7-F1
#
_cell.length_a   1.000
_cell.length_b   1.000
_cell.length_c   1.000
_cell.angle_alpha   90.00
_cell.angle_beta   90.00
_cell.angle_gamma   90.00
#
_symmetry.space_group_name_H-M   'P 1'
#
loop_
_entity.id
_entity.type
_entity.pdbx_description
1 polymer ?
#
loop_
_entity_poly.entity_id
_entity_poly.type
_entity_poly.pdbx_seq_one_letter_code
_entity_poly.pdbx_strand_id
1 'polypeptide(L)' 'MVTTIKRDPMRFLRELKKHYDVVMRIPGSEYLKSPDFVVVDPKTGKKLKVSFVTLDDGELAGVVYDSIS' A
#
# COMPACT_ATOMS: atom_id res chain seq x y z
N MET A 1 -12.43 -5.00 4.02
CA MET A 1 -12.08 -6.31 3.42
C MET A 1 -10.77 -6.14 2.68
N VAL A 2 -9.74 -6.92 3.01
CA VAL A 2 -8.39 -6.73 2.44
C VAL A 2 -8.29 -7.44 1.09
N THR A 3 -7.89 -6.72 0.05
CA THR A 3 -7.70 -7.29 -1.29
C THR A 3 -6.27 -7.78 -1.47
N THR A 4 -6.08 -9.01 -1.93
CA THR A 4 -4.74 -9.55 -2.21
C THR A 4 -4.39 -9.45 -3.69
N ILE A 5 -3.26 -8.83 -4.01
CA ILE A 5 -2.75 -8.65 -5.37
C ILE A 5 -1.46 -9.46 -5.54
N LYS A 6 -1.40 -10.32 -6.56
CA LYS A 6 -0.17 -11.06 -6.89
C LYS A 6 0.64 -10.31 -7.94
N ARG A 7 1.62 -9.51 -7.53
CA ARG A 7 2.43 -8.67 -8.43
C ARG A 7 3.77 -8.32 -7.78
N ASP A 8 4.75 -7.93 -8.60
CA ASP A 8 6.00 -7.33 -8.12
C ASP A 8 5.68 -6.06 -7.27
N PRO A 9 6.02 -6.05 -5.96
CA PRO A 9 5.68 -4.95 -5.07
C PRO A 9 6.38 -3.63 -5.44
N MET A 10 7.61 -3.69 -5.95
CA MET A 10 8.36 -2.50 -6.35
C MET A 10 7.76 -1.85 -7.58
N ARG A 11 7.33 -2.66 -8.56
CA ARG A 11 6.60 -2.17 -9.72
C ARG A 11 5.26 -1.56 -9.32
N PHE A 12 4.52 -2.20 -8.42
CA PHE A 12 3.26 -1.68 -7.91
C PHE A 12 3.43 -0.30 -7.24
N LEU A 13 4.42 -0.16 -6.35
CA LEU A 13 4.73 1.13 -5.72
C LEU A 13 5.13 2.22 -6.71
N ARG A 14 5.89 1.85 -7.75
CA ARG A 14 6.25 2.80 -8.83
C ARG A 14 5.02 3.29 -9.59
N GLU A 15 4.05 2.42 -9.84
CA GLU A 15 2.79 2.80 -10.50
C GLU A 15 1.97 3.73 -9.60
N LEU A 16 1.84 3.41 -8.30
CA LEU A 16 1.18 4.30 -7.34
C LEU A 16 1.80 5.70 -7.29
N LYS A 17 3.14 5.79 -7.23
CA LYS A 17 3.87 7.06 -7.23
C LYS A 17 3.70 7.89 -8.51
N LYS A 18 3.23 7.30 -9.60
CA LYS A 18 2.92 8.03 -10.84
C LYS A 18 1.50 8.60 -10.84
N HIS A 19 0.59 7.99 -10.08
CA HIS A 19 -0.81 8.36 -10.06
C HIS A 19 -1.20 9.18 -8.83
N TYR A 20 -0.43 9.07 -7.75
CA TYR A 20 -0.69 9.74 -6.47
C TYR A 20 0.53 10.54 -6.04
N ASP A 21 0.29 11.79 -5.64
CA ASP A 21 1.35 12.73 -5.26
C ASP A 21 2.02 12.34 -3.94
N VAL A 22 1.25 11.76 -3.00
CA VAL A 22 1.74 11.41 -1.66
C VAL A 22 1.74 9.89 -1.49
N VAL A 23 2.92 9.27 -1.59
CA VAL A 23 3.13 7.85 -1.33
C VAL A 23 4.28 7.66 -0.34
N MET A 24 3.94 7.32 0.90
CA MET A 24 4.89 7.30 2.02
C MET A 24 5.03 5.91 2.62
N ARG A 25 6.27 5.55 2.98
CA ARG A 25 6.54 4.38 3.80
C ARG A 25 6.41 4.77 5.26
N ILE A 26 5.49 4.15 6.00
CA ILE A 26 5.33 4.40 7.44
C ILE A 26 5.29 3.05 8.15
N PRO A 27 6.45 2.57 8.65
CA PRO A 27 6.51 1.32 9.39
C PRO A 27 5.62 1.34 10.62
N GLY A 28 4.85 0.27 10.84
CA GLY A 28 3.97 0.17 12.02
C GLY A 28 2.79 1.16 12.04
N SER A 29 2.47 1.80 10.91
CA SER A 29 1.35 2.73 10.82
C SER A 29 0.01 2.09 11.22
N GLU A 30 -0.81 2.82 11.98
CA GLU A 30 -2.18 2.45 12.32
C GLU A 30 -3.04 2.17 11.08
N TYR A 31 -2.83 2.92 9.99
CA TYR A 31 -3.52 2.72 8.72
C TYR A 31 -3.27 1.34 8.11
N LEU A 32 -2.16 0.67 8.46
CA LEU A 32 -1.78 -0.65 7.95
C LEU A 32 -2.25 -1.81 8.85
N LYS A 33 -2.97 -1.54 9.94
CA LYS A 33 -3.62 -2.59 10.74
C LYS A 33 -4.73 -3.28 9.97
N SER A 34 -5.47 -2.53 9.15
CA SER A 34 -6.49 -3.05 8.22
C SER A 34 -6.23 -2.51 6.81
N PRO A 35 -5.24 -3.07 6.08
CA PRO A 35 -4.84 -2.51 4.80
C PRO A 35 -5.88 -2.73 3.71
N ASP A 36 -5.96 -1.81 2.76
CA ASP A 36 -6.82 -1.99 1.57
C ASP A 36 -6.28 -3.09 0.67
N PHE A 37 -4.95 -3.13 0.54
CA PHE A 37 -4.26 -4.10 -0.30
C PHE A 37 -3.12 -4.79 0.41
N VAL A 38 -2.96 -6.08 0.10
CA VAL A 38 -1.73 -6.84 0.35
C VAL A 38 -1.17 -7.28 -1.00
N VAL A 39 -0.04 -6.69 -1.38
CA VAL A 39 0.67 -7.06 -2.60
C VAL A 39 1.69 -8.14 -2.27
N VAL A 40 1.57 -9.28 -2.94
CA VAL A 40 2.44 -10.44 -2.74
C VAL A 40 3.26 -10.64 -4.00
N ASP A 41 4.59 -10.63 -3.83
CA ASP A 41 5.51 -11.03 -4.89
C ASP A 41 5.36 -12.53 -5.17
N PRO A 42 4.91 -12.95 -6.36
CA PRO A 42 4.75 -14.36 -6.67
C PRO A 42 6.09 -15.13 -6.76
N LYS A 43 7.22 -14.44 -6.93
CA LYS A 43 8.55 -15.07 -7.03
C LYS A 43 9.21 -15.26 -5.67
N THR A 44 9.10 -14.26 -4.80
CA THR A 44 9.82 -14.24 -3.51
C THR A 44 8.93 -14.46 -2.30
N GLY A 45 7.61 -14.39 -2.46
CA GLY A 45 6.64 -14.44 -1.36
C GLY A 45 6.60 -13.18 -0.50
N LYS A 46 7.45 -12.17 -0.78
CA LYS A 46 7.47 -10.90 -0.05
C LYS A 46 6.12 -10.21 -0.11
N LYS A 47 5.69 -9.66 1.02
CA LYS A 47 4.39 -9.00 1.15
C LYS A 47 4.56 -7.52 1.43
N LEU A 48 3.67 -6.73 0.87
CA LEU A 48 3.60 -5.29 1.04
C LEU A 48 2.17 -4.94 1.42
N LYS A 49 1.98 -4.32 2.57
CA LYS A 49 0.69 -3.73 2.96
C LYS A 49 0.60 -2.34 2.38
N VAL A 50 -0.57 -2.00 1.87
CA VAL A 50 -0.86 -0.67 1.30
C VAL A 50 -2.24 -0.24 1.76
N SER A 51 -2.34 1.00 2.23
CA SER A 51 -3.60 1.65 2.60
C SER A 51 -3.70 3.02 1.95
N PHE A 52 -4.91 3.37 1.54
CA PHE A 52 -5.29 4.68 1.06
C PHE A 52 -5.88 5.45 2.24
N VAL A 53 -5.28 6.59 2.54
CA VAL A 53 -5.74 7.48 3.62
C VAL A 53 -6.57 8.56 2.97
N THR A 54 -7.83 8.66 3.38
CA THR A 54 -8.75 9.73 2.97
C THR A 54 -8.98 10.69 4.11
N LEU A 55 -9.27 11.95 3.77
CA LEU A 55 -9.79 12.95 4.69
C LEU A 55 -11.27 12.68 5.01
N ASP A 56 -11.82 13.42 5.97
CA ASP A 56 -13.20 13.26 6.43
C ASP A 56 -14.25 13.58 5.34
N ASP A 57 -13.87 14.37 4.34
CA ASP A 57 -14.68 14.69 3.16
C ASP A 57 -14.58 13.63 2.05
N GLY A 58 -13.78 12.59 2.24
CA GLY A 58 -13.54 11.51 1.29
C GLY A 58 -12.45 11.79 0.27
N GLU A 59 -11.79 12.95 0.31
CA GLU A 59 -10.65 13.23 -0.56
C GLU A 59 -9.43 12.39 -0.18
N LEU A 60 -8.64 11.96 -1.17
CA LEU A 60 -7.46 11.17 -0.91
C LEU A 60 -6.32 12.04 -0.35
N ALA A 61 -5.94 11.78 0.91
CA ALA A 61 -4.80 12.43 1.55
C ALA A 61 -3.46 11.80 1.14
N GLY A 62 -3.43 10.49 0.86
CA GLY A 62 -2.25 9.81 0.37
C GLY A 62 -2.28 8.30 0.48
N VAL A 63 -1.16 7.67 0.11
CA VAL A 63 -0.98 6.23 0.17
C VAL A 63 0.13 5.90 1.15
N VAL A 64 -0.18 5.05 2.12
CA VAL A 64 0.76 4.55 3.12
C VAL A 64 1.08 3.09 2.81
N TYR A 65 2.35 2.71 2.92
CA TYR A 65 2.76 1.33 2.74
C TYR A 65 3.83 0.90 3.74
N ASP A 66 3.90 -0.41 3.96
CA ASP A 66 5.05 -1.05 4.62
C ASP A 66 5.25 -2.48 4.12
N SER A 67 6.52 -2.91 4.10
CA SER A 67 6.88 -4.29 3.79
C SER A 67 6.69 -5.15 5.03
N ILE A 68 5.99 -6.28 4.89
CA ILE A 68 5.96 -7.29 5.93
C ILE A 68 7.22 -8.14 5.71
N SER A 69 8.16 -8.05 6.65
CA SER A 69 9.33 -8.91 6.65
C SER A 69 8.98 -10.33 7.09
#